data_AF-A0A6V7IXM3-F1
#
_entry.id   AF-A0A6V7IXM3-F1
#
_cell.length_a   1.000
_cell.length_b   1.000
_cell.length_c   1.000
_cell.angle_alpha   90.00
_cell.angle_beta   90.00
_cell.angle_gamma   90.00
#
_symmetry.space_group_name_H-M   'P 1'
#
loop_
_entity.id
_entity.type
_entity.pdbx_description
1 polymer ?
#
loop_
_entity_poly.entity_id
_entity_poly.type
_entity_poly.pdbx_seq_one_letter_code
_entity_poly.pdbx_strand_id
1 'polypeptide(L)' 'DGATIMEVDHETRKVYVEHMKLIDDENIQLMAPSEEGIITRLSNPIVTTYVDTDKISFE' A
#
# COMPACT_ATOMS: atom_id res chain seq x y z
N ASP A 1 16.83 6.00 7.98
CA ASP A 1 16.57 4.61 7.57
C ASP A 1 15.59 4.59 6.42
N GLY A 2 15.76 3.69 5.46
CA GLY A 2 14.89 3.55 4.29
C GLY A 2 14.60 2.08 4.04
N ALA A 3 13.72 1.79 3.08
CA ALA A 3 13.40 0.42 2.70
C ALA A 3 13.76 0.18 1.24
N THR A 4 14.10 -1.06 0.90
CA THR A 4 14.33 -1.47 -0.49
C THR A 4 13.22 -2.42 -0.89
N ILE A 5 12.50 -2.09 -1.95
CA ILE A 5 11.50 -2.95 -2.58
C ILE A 5 12.17 -3.65 -3.76
N MET A 6 11.89 -4.95 -3.89
CA MET A 6 12.27 -5.73 -5.06
C MET A 6 11.01 -6.37 -5.65
N GLU A 7 10.66 -6.00 -6.88
CA GLU A 7 9.59 -6.63 -7.64
C GLU A 7 10.20 -7.60 -8.65
N VAL A 8 9.76 -8.86 -8.61
CA VAL A 8 10.22 -9.91 -9.51
C VAL A 8 9.16 -10.14 -10.59
N ASP A 9 9.45 -9.71 -11.80
CA ASP A 9 8.64 -10.02 -12.98
C ASP A 9 9.08 -11.39 -13.53
N HIS A 10 8.25 -12.40 -13.29
CA HIS A 10 8.49 -13.78 -13.71
C HIS A 10 8.26 -14.01 -15.20
N GLU A 11 7.51 -13.15 -15.89
CA GLU A 11 7.25 -13.27 -17.34
C GLU A 11 8.46 -12.76 -18.13
N THR A 12 8.98 -11.60 -17.75
CA THR A 12 10.14 -10.99 -18.42
C THR A 12 11.47 -11.39 -17.79
N ARG A 13 11.45 -12.14 -16.67
CA ARG A 13 12.61 -12.56 -15.87
C ARG A 13 13.48 -11.38 -15.43
N LYS A 14 12.83 -10.27 -15.05
CA LYS A 14 13.49 -9.06 -14.58
C LYS A 14 13.19 -8.83 -13.11
N VAL A 15 14.15 -8.20 -12.44
CA VAL A 15 13.97 -7.73 -11.06
C VAL A 15 14.10 -6.22 -11.07
N TYR A 16 13.04 -5.55 -10.64
CA TYR A 16 13.01 -4.11 -10.45
C TYR A 16 13.32 -3.82 -8.98
N VAL A 17 14.27 -2.93 -8.75
CA VAL A 17 14.70 -2.55 -7.39
C VAL A 17 14.43 -1.07 -7.19
N GLU A 18 13.66 -0.75 -6.16
CA GLU A 18 13.32 0.62 -5.79
C GLU A 18 13.70 0.90 -4.35
N HIS A 19 14.29 2.07 -4.10
CA HIS A 19 14.64 2.52 -2.76
C HIS A 19 13.60 3.52 -2.26
N MET A 20 12.83 3.11 -1.25
CA MET A 20 11.91 4.00 -0.55
C MET A 20 12.68 4.83 0.47
N LYS A 21 12.49 6.15 0.39
CA LYS A 21 12.94 7.10 1.41
C LYS A 21 11.80 7.34 2.38
N LEU A 22 12.14 7.48 3.66
CA LEU A 22 11.20 8.06 4.62
C LEU A 22 10.89 9.49 4.19
N ILE A 23 9.61 9.83 4.24
CA ILE A 23 9.13 11.20 4.02
C ILE A 23 9.41 11.95 5.33
N ASP A 24 10.17 13.04 5.25
CA ASP A 24 10.43 13.90 6.41
C ASP A 24 9.12 14.55 6.93
N ASP A 25 9.04 14.89 8.22
CA ASP A 25 7.81 15.41 8.85
C ASP A 25 7.21 16.64 8.13
N GLU A 26 8.06 17.45 7.49
CA GLU A 26 7.65 18.63 6.71
C GLU A 26 6.87 18.26 5.43
N ASN A 27 7.02 17.04 4.94
CA ASN A 27 6.44 16.54 3.70
C ASN A 27 5.19 15.66 3.92
N ILE A 28 4.72 15.51 5.17
CA ILE A 28 3.50 14.72 5.50
C ILE A 28 2.27 15.23 4.75
N GLN A 29 2.20 16.52 4.40
CA GLN A 29 1.10 17.09 3.61
C GLN A 29 0.95 16.43 2.23
N LEU A 30 2.02 15.87 1.65
CA LEU A 30 1.95 15.12 0.39
C LEU A 30 1.18 13.79 0.53
N MET A 31 1.01 13.30 1.75
CA MET A 31 0.22 12.11 2.05
C MET A 31 -1.23 12.44 2.42
N ALA A 32 -1.62 13.71 2.42
CA ALA A 32 -3.00 14.09 2.71
C ALA A 32 -3.93 13.53 1.62
N PRO A 33 -5.03 12.84 1.99
CA PRO A 33 -5.98 12.34 1.01
C PRO A 33 -6.65 13.50 0.27
N SER A 34 -7.04 13.26 -0.98
CA SER A 34 -7.83 14.22 -1.74
C SER A 34 -9.21 14.41 -1.10
N GLU A 35 -9.82 15.58 -1.28
CA GLU A 35 -11.16 15.88 -0.79
C GLU A 35 -12.19 14.86 -1.31
N GLU A 36 -12.08 14.48 -2.58
CA GLU A 36 -12.91 13.43 -3.17
C GLU A 36 -12.75 12.09 -2.45
N GLY A 37 -11.51 11.68 -2.15
CA GLY A 37 -11.24 10.44 -1.42
C GLY A 37 -11.82 10.43 0.01
N ILE A 38 -11.84 11.60 0.66
CA ILE A 38 -12.48 11.77 1.98
C ILE A 38 -14.00 11.61 1.84
N ILE A 39 -14.62 12.28 0.87
CA ILE A 39 -16.08 12.22 0.65
C ILE A 39 -16.51 10.78 0.32
N THR A 40 -15.76 10.09 -0.53
CA THR A 40 -16.00 8.68 -0.83
C THR A 40 -15.94 7.81 0.43
N ARG A 41 -14.97 8.02 1.31
CA ARG A 41 -14.90 7.29 2.59
C ARG A 41 -16.08 7.57 3.51
N LEU A 42 -16.52 8.82 3.60
CA LEU A 42 -17.62 9.23 4.48
C LEU A 42 -18.99 8.75 3.98
N SER A 43 -19.16 8.60 2.67
CA SER A 43 -20.43 8.19 2.06
C SER A 43 -20.57 6.68 1.88
N ASN A 44 -19.47 5.93 1.91
CA ASN A 44 -19.51 4.49 1.75
C ASN A 44 -19.99 3.79 3.04
N PRO A 45 -20.85 2.77 2.93
CA PRO A 45 -21.25 1.96 4.06
C PRO A 45 -20.04 1.22 4.64
N ILE A 46 -20.04 1.02 5.96
CA ILE A 46 -19.03 0.18 6.61
C ILE A 46 -19.30 -1.27 6.21
N VAL A 47 -18.37 -1.88 5.47
CA VAL A 47 -18.42 -3.29 5.10
C VAL A 47 -17.43 -4.05 5.97
N THR A 48 -17.93 -5.03 6.72
CA THR A 48 -17.07 -5.95 7.47
C THR A 48 -16.65 -7.10 6.56
N THR A 49 -15.37 -7.16 6.22
CA THR A 49 -14.80 -8.33 5.56
C THR A 49 -14.32 -9.31 6.62
N TYR A 50 -14.92 -10.50 6.66
CA TYR A 50 -14.42 -11.60 7.48
C TYR A 50 -13.33 -12.33 6.68
N VAL A 51 -12.10 -12.30 7.19
CA VAL A 51 -10.99 -13.05 6.61
C VAL A 51 -10.89 -14.38 7.35
N ASP A 52 -11.07 -15.47 6.61
CA ASP A 52 -10.88 -16.83 7.09
C ASP A 52 -9.38 -17.14 7.12
N THR A 53 -8.76 -16.94 8.27
CA THR A 53 -7.30 -17.11 8.46
C THR A 53 -6.86 -18.56 8.37
N ASP A 54 -7.77 -19.53 8.57
CA ASP A 54 -7.45 -20.96 8.46
C ASP A 54 -7.19 -21.39 7.02
N LYS A 55 -7.66 -20.60 6.04
CA LYS A 55 -7.40 -20.79 4.61
C LYS A 55 -6.18 -20.04 4.09
N ILE A 56 -5.46 -19.32 4.95
CA ILE A 56 -4.25 -18.63 4.56
C ILE A 56 -3.07 -19.58 4.79
N SER A 57 -2.66 -20.27 3.72
CA SER A 57 -1.43 -21.07 3.70
C SER A 57 -0.27 -20.19 3.23
N PHE A 58 0.80 -20.15 4.02
CA PHE A 58 2.08 -19.60 3.59
C PHE A 58 3.03 -20.79 3.36
N GLU A 59 3.38 -21.05 2.09
CA GLU A 59 4.43 -22.00 1.70
C GLU A 59 5.78 -21.29 1.66
#